data_AF-A0A516RJQ0-F1
#
_entry.id   AF-A0A516RJQ0-F1
#
_cell.length_a   1.000
_cell.length_b   1.000
_cell.length_c   1.000
_cell.angle_alpha   90.00
_cell.angle_beta   90.00
_cell.angle_gamma   90.00
#
_symmetry.space_group_name_H-M   'P 1'
#
loop_
_entity.id
_entity.type
_entity.pdbx_description
1 polymer ?
#
loop_
_entity_poly.entity_id
_entity_poly.type
_entity_poly.pdbx_seq_one_letter_code
_entity_poly.pdbx_strand_id
1 'polypeptide(L)'
;MDELVQWLYIRLDEETARQRDRLQQWHRRDCASPPDADPSALDCSCGVPRQILTEIEAKRRIVALNLRVWRHAENAQSAAVAWTTVRLLAQPYAHQLGYLEE
;
A
#
# COMPACT_ATOMS: atom_id res chain seq x y z
N MET A 1 -12.40 13.85 2.17
CA MET A 1 -12.08 12.39 2.08
C MET A 1 -11.36 12.10 0.80
N ASP A 2 -11.84 12.69 -0.28
CA ASP A 2 -11.24 12.54 -1.59
C ASP A 2 -9.75 12.91 -1.61
N GLU A 3 -9.32 13.95 -0.88
CA GLU A 3 -7.90 14.32 -0.76
C GLU A 3 -7.05 13.23 -0.10
N LEU A 4 -7.46 12.74 1.09
CA LEU A 4 -6.76 11.64 1.78
C LEU A 4 -6.73 10.36 0.92
N VAL A 5 -7.84 10.07 0.23
CA VAL A 5 -7.93 8.89 -0.66
C VAL A 5 -7.01 9.04 -1.85
N GLN A 6 -6.99 10.20 -2.51
CA GLN A 6 -6.11 10.48 -3.63
C GLN A 6 -4.64 10.40 -3.19
N TRP A 7 -4.30 11.03 -2.07
CA TRP A 7 -2.97 10.96 -1.49
C TRP A 7 -2.57 9.51 -1.20
N LEU A 8 -3.45 8.72 -0.56
CA LEU A 8 -3.18 7.32 -0.25
C LEU A 8 -2.96 6.49 -1.53
N TYR A 9 -3.73 6.73 -2.59
CA TYR A 9 -3.50 6.06 -3.88
C TYR A 9 -2.13 6.38 -4.46
N ILE A 10 -1.68 7.64 -4.41
CA ILE A 10 -0.33 8.02 -4.85
C ILE A 10 0.73 7.21 -4.08
N ARG A 11 0.60 7.13 -2.74
CA ARG A 11 1.54 6.36 -1.89
C ARG A 11 1.54 4.87 -2.24
N LEU A 12 0.36 4.29 -2.48
CA LEU A 12 0.23 2.89 -2.90
C LEU A 12 0.79 2.64 -4.30
N ASP A 13 0.69 3.60 -5.22
CA ASP A 13 1.29 3.53 -6.56
C ASP A 13 2.82 3.61 -6.50
N GLU A 14 3.37 4.53 -5.69
CA GLU A 14 4.81 4.62 -5.44
C GLU A 14 5.36 3.32 -4.84
N GLU A 15 4.67 2.74 -3.86
CA GLU A 15 5.07 1.45 -3.27
C GLU A 15 4.95 0.30 -4.27
N THR A 16 3.90 0.30 -5.10
CA THR A 16 3.75 -0.67 -6.19
C THR A 16 4.92 -0.58 -7.18
N ALA A 17 5.29 0.64 -7.58
CA ALA A 17 6.41 0.89 -8.47
C ALA A 17 7.72 0.40 -7.84
N ARG A 18 7.96 0.71 -6.56
CA ARG A 18 9.13 0.25 -5.81
C ARG A 18 9.23 -1.26 -5.75
N GLN A 19 8.13 -1.97 -5.43
CA GLN A 19 8.15 -3.44 -5.36
C GLN A 19 8.26 -4.11 -6.73
N ARG A 20 7.97 -3.40 -7.83
CA ARG A 20 8.20 -3.87 -9.20
C ARG A 20 9.60 -3.51 -9.72
N ASP A 21 10.20 -2.44 -9.21
CA ASP A 21 11.56 -2.03 -9.55
C ASP A 21 12.58 -2.92 -8.83
N ARG A 22 13.22 -3.80 -9.60
CA ARG A 22 14.23 -4.76 -9.16
C ARG A 22 15.37 -4.17 -8.34
N LEU A 23 15.71 -2.90 -8.53
CA LEU A 23 16.81 -2.25 -7.80
C LEU A 23 16.36 -1.60 -6.49
N GLN A 24 15.05 -1.40 -6.31
CA GLN A 24 14.48 -0.66 -5.19
C GLN A 24 13.52 -1.48 -4.31
N GLN A 25 13.26 -2.75 -4.67
CA GLN A 25 12.48 -3.65 -3.83
C GLN A 25 13.07 -3.74 -2.42
N TRP A 26 12.20 -3.88 -1.43
CA TRP A 26 12.63 -4.01 -0.02
C TRP A 26 13.51 -5.24 0.20
N HIS A 27 13.29 -6.28 -0.59
CA HIS A 27 14.06 -7.51 -0.54
C HIS A 27 14.87 -7.66 -1.82
N ARG A 28 16.19 -7.66 -1.65
CA ARG A 28 17.13 -7.83 -2.76
C ARG A 28 17.12 -9.27 -3.27
N ARG A 29 17.72 -9.43 -4.45
CA ARG A 29 18.02 -10.67 -5.19
C ARG A 29 18.37 -11.87 -4.30
N ASP A 30 19.05 -11.62 -3.18
CA ASP A 30 19.66 -12.67 -2.35
C ASP A 30 19.00 -12.83 -0.96
N CYS A 31 17.84 -12.19 -0.71
CA CYS A 31 17.18 -12.17 0.62
C CYS A 31 16.94 -13.55 1.25
N ALA A 32 16.78 -14.59 0.43
CA ALA A 32 16.62 -15.98 0.87
C ALA A 32 17.59 -16.93 0.14
N SER A 33 18.55 -16.37 -0.59
CA SER A 33 19.48 -17.17 -1.38
C SER A 33 20.62 -17.66 -0.48
N PRO A 34 20.93 -18.97 -0.47
CA PRO A 34 22.14 -19.46 0.17
C PRO A 34 23.40 -18.84 -0.49
N PRO A 35 24.54 -18.78 0.21
CA PRO A 35 25.76 -18.13 -0.29
C PRO A 35 26.28 -18.69 -1.63
N ASP A 36 25.88 -19.93 -1.98
CA ASP A 36 26.27 -20.62 -3.22
C ASP A 36 25.20 -20.50 -4.33
N ALA A 37 24.13 -19.75 -4.10
CA ALA A 37 23.07 -19.58 -5.08
C ALA A 37 23.55 -18.77 -6.29
N ASP A 38 23.10 -19.17 -7.47
CA ASP A 38 23.50 -18.59 -8.75
C ASP A 38 23.34 -17.06 -8.80
N PRO A 39 24.46 -16.36 -9.05
CA PRO A 39 24.64 -15.02 -9.55
C PRO A 39 23.60 -14.40 -10.45
N SER A 40 22.88 -15.23 -11.19
CA SER A 40 22.19 -14.89 -12.42
C SER A 40 20.67 -14.80 -12.25
N ALA A 41 20.10 -15.34 -11.15
CA ALA A 41 18.66 -15.27 -10.88
C ALA A 41 18.17 -13.81 -10.83
N LEU A 42 17.32 -13.39 -11.76
CA LEU A 42 17.01 -11.96 -11.97
C LEU A 42 15.95 -11.39 -11.01
N ASP A 43 15.20 -12.25 -10.32
CA ASP A 43 14.09 -11.85 -9.47
C ASP A 43 14.26 -12.40 -8.04
N CYS A 44 13.89 -11.59 -7.05
CA CYS A 44 13.86 -11.96 -5.64
C CYS A 44 12.91 -13.15 -5.40
N SER A 45 13.41 -14.26 -4.85
CA SER A 45 12.63 -15.49 -4.64
C SER A 45 11.98 -15.62 -3.26
N CYS A 46 12.23 -14.71 -2.30
CA CYS A 46 11.67 -14.82 -0.95
C CYS A 46 10.15 -14.56 -0.86
N GLY A 47 9.48 -14.28 -1.97
CA GLY A 47 8.01 -14.15 -2.04
C GLY A 47 7.44 -12.86 -1.44
N VAL A 48 8.22 -12.14 -0.63
CA VAL A 48 7.79 -10.89 0.03
C VAL A 48 7.34 -9.82 -0.96
N PRO A 49 8.07 -9.50 -2.06
CA PRO A 49 7.60 -8.48 -3.01
C PRO A 49 6.21 -8.82 -3.58
N ARG A 50 5.96 -10.09 -3.90
CA ARG A 50 4.66 -10.57 -4.40
C ARG A 50 3.57 -10.46 -3.32
N GLN A 51 3.90 -10.79 -2.07
CA GLN A 51 2.99 -10.64 -0.94
C GLN A 51 2.60 -9.16 -0.76
N ILE A 52 3.57 -8.25 -0.73
CA ILE A 52 3.32 -6.81 -0.58
C ILE A 52 2.45 -6.28 -1.72
N LEU A 53 2.71 -6.69 -2.97
CA LEU A 53 1.84 -6.32 -4.10
C LEU A 53 0.38 -6.79 -3.91
N THR A 54 0.20 -8.00 -3.37
CA THR A 54 -1.13 -8.54 -3.05
C THR A 54 -1.81 -7.73 -1.94
N GLU A 55 -1.06 -7.37 -0.90
CA GLU A 55 -1.56 -6.52 0.19
C GLU A 55 -1.93 -5.11 -0.28
N ILE A 56 -1.14 -4.52 -1.17
CA ILE A 56 -1.46 -3.22 -1.79
C ILE A 56 -2.77 -3.31 -2.57
N GLU A 57 -2.97 -4.36 -3.37
CA GLU A 57 -4.22 -4.54 -4.11
C GLU A 57 -5.42 -4.68 -3.17
N ALA A 58 -5.28 -5.44 -2.08
CA ALA A 58 -6.31 -5.55 -1.05
C ALA A 58 -6.62 -4.19 -0.41
N LYS A 59 -5.59 -3.40 -0.05
CA LYS A 59 -5.77 -2.03 0.47
C LYS A 59 -6.54 -1.14 -0.50
N ARG A 60 -6.20 -1.16 -1.81
CA ARG A 60 -6.93 -0.40 -2.84
C ARG A 60 -8.43 -0.75 -2.86
N ARG A 61 -8.77 -2.04 -2.78
CA ARG A 61 -10.17 -2.50 -2.74
C ARG A 61 -10.89 -1.99 -1.49
N ILE A 62 -10.25 -2.03 -0.33
CA ILE A 62 -10.81 -1.50 0.93
C ILE A 62 -11.04 0.02 0.84
N VAL A 63 -10.07 0.77 0.30
CA VAL A 63 -10.20 2.23 0.10
C VAL A 63 -11.36 2.54 -0.84
N ALA A 64 -11.47 1.84 -1.97
CA ALA A 64 -12.56 2.03 -2.93
C ALA A 64 -13.94 1.74 -2.31
N LEU A 65 -14.05 0.67 -1.50
CA LEU A 65 -15.29 0.34 -0.79
C LEU A 65 -15.66 1.45 0.21
N ASN A 66 -14.72 1.88 1.05
CA ASN A 66 -14.99 2.89 2.07
C ASN A 66 -15.31 4.26 1.46
N LEU A 67 -14.70 4.62 0.32
CA LEU A 67 -15.09 5.82 -0.41
C LEU A 67 -16.56 5.76 -0.86
N ARG A 68 -17.03 4.60 -1.37
CA ARG A 68 -18.44 4.42 -1.72
C ARG A 68 -19.33 4.52 -0.50
N VAL A 69 -18.97 3.86 0.61
CA VAL A 69 -19.74 3.92 1.86
C VAL A 69 -19.85 5.36 2.35
N TRP A 70 -18.75 6.12 2.36
CA TRP A 70 -18.77 7.51 2.79
C TRP A 70 -19.65 8.40 1.89
N ARG A 71 -19.57 8.24 0.56
CA ARG A 71 -20.37 9.02 -0.40
C ARG A 71 -21.88 8.73 -0.31
N HIS A 72 -22.25 7.55 0.17
CA HIS A 72 -23.64 7.09 0.25
C HIS A 72 -24.11 6.86 1.70
N ALA A 73 -23.40 7.40 2.69
CA ALA A 73 -23.75 7.20 4.09
C ALA A 73 -25.04 7.94 4.42
N GLU A 74 -26.05 7.20 4.88
CA GLU A 74 -27.33 7.77 5.34
C GLU A 74 -27.26 8.32 6.77
N ASN A 75 -26.17 8.04 7.49
CA ASN A 75 -25.95 8.51 8.86
C ASN A 75 -24.47 8.82 9.12
N ALA A 76 -24.24 9.66 10.14
CA ALA A 76 -22.91 10.12 10.51
C ALA A 76 -21.99 8.99 11.00
N GLN A 77 -22.54 7.94 11.62
CA GLN A 77 -21.76 6.82 12.13
C GLN A 77 -21.11 6.02 10.98
N SER A 78 -21.86 5.69 9.94
CA SER A 78 -21.34 5.00 8.75
C SER A 78 -20.28 5.83 8.03
N ALA A 79 -20.49 7.14 7.90
CA ALA A 79 -19.49 8.05 7.34
C ALA A 79 -18.21 8.09 8.19
N ALA A 80 -18.33 8.14 9.52
CA ALA A 80 -17.19 8.16 10.44
C ALA A 80 -16.39 6.85 10.41
N VAL A 81 -17.06 5.70 10.36
CA VAL A 81 -16.40 4.39 10.22
C VAL A 81 -15.63 4.28 8.91
N ALA A 82 -16.25 4.71 7.80
CA ALA A 82 -15.60 4.70 6.49
C ALA A 82 -14.36 5.60 6.45
N TRP A 83 -14.48 6.81 7.00
CA TRP A 83 -13.37 7.74 7.14
C TRP A 83 -12.23 7.18 8.00
N THR A 84 -12.58 6.62 9.17
CA THR A 84 -11.61 6.08 10.13
C THR A 84 -10.85 4.91 9.53
N THR A 85 -11.54 4.04 8.78
CA THR A 85 -10.91 2.91 8.09
C THR A 85 -9.86 3.39 7.09
N VAL A 86 -10.16 4.44 6.30
CA VAL A 86 -9.18 5.01 5.37
C VAL A 86 -8.01 5.64 6.11
N ARG A 87 -8.23 6.35 7.23
CA ARG A 87 -7.14 6.88 8.07
C ARG A 87 -6.22 5.79 8.61
N LEU A 88 -6.78 4.69 9.10
CA LEU A 88 -5.98 3.56 9.60
C LEU A 88 -5.13 2.93 8.49
N LEU A 89 -5.65 2.83 7.27
CA LEU A 89 -4.86 2.36 6.12
C LEU A 89 -3.75 3.33 5.71
N ALA A 90 -3.95 4.63 5.95
CA ALA A 90 -2.98 5.67 5.66
C ALA A 90 -1.91 5.81 6.76
N GLN A 91 -2.18 5.36 8.00
CA GLN A 91 -1.29 5.51 9.15
C GLN A 91 0.17 5.04 8.93
N PRO A 92 0.45 3.92 8.23
CA PRO A 92 1.83 3.52 7.96
C PRO A 92 2.64 4.56 7.16
N TYR A 93 1.95 5.42 6.41
CA TYR A 93 2.53 6.47 5.58
C TYR A 93 2.51 7.84 6.28
N ALA A 94 2.10 7.91 7.55
CA ALA A 94 1.87 9.17 8.26
C ALA A 94 3.13 10.06 8.41
N HIS A 95 4.31 9.45 8.31
CA HIS A 95 5.59 10.13 8.35
C HIS A 95 5.96 10.78 7.00
N GLN A 96 5.17 10.58 5.95
CA GLN A 96 5.44 11.12 4.62
C GLN A 96 4.71 12.45 4.41
N LEU A 97 5.37 13.36 3.68
CA LEU A 97 4.84 14.69 3.37
C LEU A 97 3.45 14.59 2.70
N GLY A 98 2.55 15.47 3.11
CA GLY A 98 1.17 15.53 2.61
C GLY A 98 0.21 14.53 3.25
N TYR A 99 0.65 13.69 4.20
CA TYR A 99 -0.28 13.08 5.14
C TYR A 99 -0.88 14.21 5.96
N LEU A 100 -2.21 14.37 5.87
CA LEU A 100 -2.98 15.47 6.45
C LEU A 100 -2.37 15.99 7.75
N GLU A 101 -1.74 17.17 7.68
CA GLU A 101 -1.42 17.99 8.84
C GLU A 101 -2.74 18.59 9.36
N GLU A 102 -3.53 17.76 10.06
CA GLU A 102 -4.69 18.18 10.84
C GLU A 102 -4.65 17.56 12.24
#